data_AF-A0A847EX02-F1
#
_entry.id   AF-A0A847EX02-F1
#
_cell.length_a   1.000
_cell.length_b   1.000
_cell.length_c   1.000
_cell.angle_alpha   90.00
_cell.angle_beta   90.00
_cell.angle_gamma   90.00
#
_symmetry.space_group_name_H-M   'P 1'
#
loop_
_entity.id
_entity.type
_entity.pdbx_description
1 polymer ?
#
loop_
_entity_poly.entity_id
_entity_poly.type
_entity_poly.pdbx_seq_one_letter_code
_entity_poly.pdbx_strand_id
1 'polypeptide(L)'
;IFTWLMRYVKASRLLLIAALGAMICTAGVIFGAGIALVVFLIGISIFMSLMFPTIYGFALDGLGDDAKIGASGLIMAILGGALLTPLQGYVSDMFGINLAYIVPLLCFVVVFLYAGMAKRAGQ
;
A
#
# COMPACT_ATOMS: atom_id res chain seq x y z
N ILE A 1 14.36 12.16 4.49
CA ILE A 1 13.17 13.02 4.22
C ILE A 1 11.88 12.33 4.70
N PHE A 2 11.54 11.12 4.25
CA PHE A 2 10.34 10.40 4.72
C PHE A 2 10.36 9.98 6.22
N THR A 3 11.52 9.60 6.77
CA THR A 3 11.70 9.37 8.22
C THR A 3 11.54 10.65 9.06
N TRP A 4 11.73 11.82 8.46
CA TRP A 4 11.56 13.12 9.13
C TRP A 4 10.07 13.53 9.17
N LEU A 5 9.29 13.14 8.16
CA LEU A 5 7.85 13.42 8.07
C LEU A 5 7.01 12.55 9.02
N MET A 6 7.46 11.31 9.30
CA MET A 6 6.84 10.43 10.31
C MET A 6 6.96 10.99 11.74
N ARG A 7 7.81 11.98 11.99
CA ARG A 7 7.96 12.62 13.31
C ARG A 7 6.90 13.69 13.60
N TYR A 8 6.20 14.20 12.58
CA TYR A 8 5.32 15.38 12.73
C TYR A 8 3.84 15.13 12.41
N VAL A 9 3.50 14.02 11.75
CA VAL A 9 2.12 13.70 11.35
C VAL A 9 1.76 12.30 11.84
N LYS A 10 0.59 12.16 12.50
CA LYS A 10 0.06 10.86 12.94
C LYS A 10 0.16 9.84 11.80
N ALA A 11 0.89 8.74 12.03
CA ALA A 11 1.14 7.69 11.03
C ALA A 11 -0.16 7.23 10.34
N SER A 12 -1.26 7.13 11.09
CA SER A 12 -2.59 6.80 10.58
C SER A 12 -3.10 7.78 9.49
N ARG A 13 -2.93 9.10 9.64
CA ARG A 13 -3.38 10.07 8.63
C ARG A 13 -2.51 10.03 7.38
N LEU A 14 -1.21 9.83 7.57
CA LEU A 14 -0.25 9.75 6.47
C LEU A 14 -0.53 8.51 5.60
N LEU A 15 -0.83 7.38 6.24
CA LEU A 15 -1.20 6.13 5.57
C LEU A 15 -2.53 6.27 4.82
N LEU A 16 -3.53 6.94 5.40
CA LEU A 16 -4.81 7.23 4.72
C LEU A 16 -4.63 8.08 3.46
N ILE A 17 -3.85 9.15 3.53
CA ILE A 17 -3.61 10.06 2.40
C ILE A 17 -2.81 9.32 1.30
N ALA A 18 -1.79 8.54 1.69
CA ALA A 18 -1.01 7.77 0.74
C ALA A 18 -1.84 6.66 0.06
N ALA A 19 -2.68 5.95 0.81
CA ALA A 19 -3.58 4.95 0.25
C ALA A 19 -4.63 5.57 -0.70
N LEU A 20 -5.20 6.73 -0.36
CA LEU A 20 -6.07 7.49 -1.26
C LEU A 20 -5.35 7.94 -2.53
N GLY A 21 -4.14 8.48 -2.41
CA GLY A 21 -3.32 8.87 -3.56
C GLY A 21 -3.01 7.68 -4.46
N ALA A 22 -2.63 6.54 -3.89
CA ALA A 22 -2.38 5.30 -4.62
C ALA A 22 -3.64 4.78 -5.33
N MET A 23 -4.82 4.83 -4.69
CA MET A 23 -6.11 4.45 -5.31
C MET A 23 -6.48 5.35 -6.49
N ILE A 24 -6.29 6.67 -6.36
CA ILE A 24 -6.57 7.62 -7.44
C ILE A 24 -5.61 7.38 -8.61
N CYS A 25 -4.32 7.18 -8.33
CA CYS A 25 -3.35 6.87 -9.38
C CYS A 25 -3.64 5.51 -10.06
N THR A 26 -4.03 4.47 -9.31
CA THR A 26 -4.41 3.18 -9.92
C THR A 26 -5.70 3.28 -10.74
N ALA A 27 -6.69 4.07 -10.33
CA ALA A 27 -7.84 4.38 -11.17
C ALA A 27 -7.38 5.11 -12.46
N GLY A 28 -6.45 6.07 -12.35
CA GLY A 28 -5.83 6.74 -13.50
C GLY A 28 -5.08 5.80 -14.45
N VAL A 29 -4.50 4.71 -13.94
CA VAL A 29 -3.87 3.66 -14.76
C VAL A 29 -4.91 2.84 -15.52
N ILE A 30 -6.06 2.52 -14.90
CA ILE A 30 -7.12 1.72 -15.54
C ILE A 30 -7.79 2.48 -16.70
N PHE A 31 -8.02 3.78 -16.52
CA PHE A 31 -8.66 4.63 -17.54
C PHE A 31 -7.67 5.34 -18.49
N GLY A 32 -6.38 5.34 -18.15
CA GLY A 32 -5.34 6.03 -18.91
C GLY A 32 -4.80 5.20 -20.07
N ALA A 33 -4.34 5.87 -21.13
CA ALA A 33 -3.67 5.24 -22.27
C ALA A 33 -2.36 5.98 -22.62
N GLY A 34 -1.37 5.23 -23.11
CA GLY A 34 -0.08 5.79 -23.54
C GLY A 34 0.80 6.30 -22.39
N ILE A 35 1.52 7.41 -22.61
CA ILE A 35 2.50 7.97 -21.64
C ILE A 35 1.85 8.35 -20.30
N ALA A 36 0.56 8.72 -20.30
CA ALA A 36 -0.17 9.06 -19.08
C ALA A 36 -0.19 7.91 -18.07
N LEU A 37 -0.29 6.65 -18.52
CA LEU A 37 -0.23 5.46 -17.67
C LEU A 37 1.10 5.37 -16.93
N VAL A 38 2.21 5.64 -17.61
CA VAL A 38 3.55 5.59 -17.01
C VAL A 38 3.71 6.63 -15.91
N VAL A 39 3.17 7.84 -16.10
CA VAL A 39 3.19 8.91 -15.09
C VAL A 39 2.41 8.47 -13.83
N PHE A 40 1.24 7.84 -14.00
CA PHE A 40 0.47 7.33 -12.87
C PHE A 40 1.18 6.17 -12.15
N LEU A 41 1.90 5.29 -12.87
CA LEU A 41 2.70 4.21 -12.26
C LEU A 41 3.86 4.73 -11.43
N ILE A 42 4.55 5.75 -11.92
CA ILE A 42 5.60 6.43 -11.15
C ILE A 42 4.98 7.06 -9.89
N GLY A 43 3.81 7.68 -10.02
CA GLY A 43 3.04 8.20 -8.88
C GLY A 43 2.72 7.14 -7.83
N ILE A 44 2.22 5.96 -8.24
CA ILE A 44 1.93 4.84 -7.34
C ILE A 44 3.18 4.41 -6.57
N SER A 45 4.34 4.37 -7.24
CA SER A 45 5.61 3.95 -6.64
C SER A 45 6.05 4.90 -5.50
N ILE A 46 5.79 6.20 -5.64
CA ILE A 46 6.05 7.20 -4.60
C ILE A 46 5.15 6.96 -3.38
N PHE A 47 3.85 6.72 -3.58
CA PHE A 47 2.93 6.44 -2.48
C PHE A 47 3.25 5.10 -1.79
N MET A 48 3.59 4.07 -2.56
CA MET A 48 3.93 2.74 -2.05
C MET A 48 5.16 2.77 -1.13
N SER A 49 6.18 3.57 -1.46
CA SER A 49 7.39 3.74 -0.64
C SER A 49 7.09 4.27 0.76
N LEU A 50 6.05 5.09 0.92
CA LEU A 50 5.61 5.61 2.22
C LEU A 50 4.79 4.57 3.00
N MET A 51 4.03 3.72 2.32
CA MET A 51 3.09 2.79 2.98
C MET A 51 3.81 1.72 3.81
N PHE A 52 4.89 1.12 3.30
CA PHE A 52 5.62 0.08 4.02
C PHE A 52 6.19 0.52 5.38
N PRO A 53 6.98 1.60 5.50
CA PRO A 53 7.50 2.05 6.78
C PRO A 53 6.40 2.54 7.73
N THR A 54 5.29 3.07 7.20
CA THR A 54 4.17 3.54 8.03
C THR A 54 3.36 2.37 8.60
N ILE A 55 3.11 1.32 7.82
CA ILE A 55 2.48 0.08 8.29
C ILE A 55 3.37 -0.60 9.32
N TYR A 56 4.66 -0.74 9.02
CA TYR A 56 5.63 -1.39 9.90
C TYR A 56 5.81 -0.62 11.21
N GLY A 57 5.93 0.71 11.13
CA GLY A 57 6.00 1.58 12.30
C GLY A 57 4.74 1.47 13.17
N PHE A 58 3.55 1.54 12.56
CA PHE A 58 2.28 1.45 13.28
C PHE A 58 2.02 0.05 13.89
N ALA A 59 2.36 -1.02 13.18
CA ALA A 59 2.13 -2.39 13.65
C ALA A 59 3.04 -2.81 14.81
N LEU A 60 4.19 -2.15 14.98
CA LEU A 60 5.12 -2.40 16.07
C LEU A 60 5.04 -1.36 17.20
N ASP A 61 4.27 -0.29 17.01
CA ASP A 61 4.11 0.74 18.02
C ASP A 61 3.36 0.19 19.24
N GLY A 62 3.92 0.39 20.43
CA GLY A 62 3.35 -0.12 21.69
C GLY A 62 3.55 -1.62 21.98
N LEU A 63 4.26 -2.38 21.13
CA LEU A 63 4.43 -3.83 21.30
C LEU A 63 5.59 -4.24 22.23
N GLY A 64 6.48 -3.31 22.61
CA GLY A 64 7.57 -3.58 23.58
C GLY A 64 8.46 -4.77 23.17
N ASP A 65 8.65 -5.74 24.08
CA ASP A 65 9.46 -6.94 23.84
C ASP A 65 8.86 -7.86 22.75
N ASP A 66 7.54 -7.81 22.54
CA ASP A 66 6.84 -8.59 21.52
C ASP A 66 7.02 -8.02 20.10
N ALA A 67 7.64 -6.84 19.96
CA ALA A 67 7.94 -6.24 18.66
C ALA A 67 8.74 -7.16 17.73
N LYS A 68 9.60 -8.04 18.27
CA LYS A 68 10.32 -9.05 17.46
C LYS A 68 9.38 -10.08 16.84
N ILE A 69 8.35 -10.50 17.57
CA ILE A 69 7.35 -11.47 17.09
C ILE A 69 6.38 -10.77 16.12
N GLY A 70 5.99 -9.52 16.41
CA GLY A 70 5.21 -8.71 15.46
C GLY A 70 5.95 -8.50 14.13
N ALA A 71 7.25 -8.20 14.18
CA ALA A 71 8.09 -8.00 13.01
C ALA A 71 8.22 -9.26 12.15
N SER A 72 8.39 -10.44 12.77
CA SER A 72 8.45 -11.70 12.03
C SER A 72 7.12 -12.05 11.37
N GLY A 73 5.99 -11.73 12.02
CA GLY A 73 4.65 -11.86 11.44
C GLY A 73 4.46 -10.97 10.20
N LEU A 74 4.90 -9.70 10.26
CA LEU A 74 4.86 -8.79 9.11
C LEU A 74 5.69 -9.32 7.94
N ILE A 75 6.86 -9.88 8.19
CA ILE A 75 7.72 -10.48 7.15
C ILE A 75 7.04 -11.72 6.54
N MET A 76 6.38 -12.56 7.35
CA MET A 76 5.60 -13.69 6.83
C MET A 76 4.42 -13.23 5.95
N ALA A 77 3.77 -12.11 6.27
CA ALA A 77 2.72 -11.55 5.42
C ALA A 77 3.22 -11.12 4.02
N ILE A 78 4.51 -10.76 3.87
CA ILE A 78 5.10 -10.43 2.56
C ILE A 78 5.08 -11.67 1.63
N LEU A 79 5.30 -12.88 2.16
CA LEU A 79 5.17 -14.13 1.39
C LEU A 79 3.74 -14.31 0.84
N GLY A 80 2.72 -13.87 1.57
CA GLY A 80 1.34 -13.86 1.08
C GLY A 80 1.16 -12.95 -0.14
N GLY A 81 1.88 -11.81 -0.18
CA GLY A 81 1.92 -10.92 -1.34
C GLY A 81 2.52 -11.56 -2.58
N ALA A 82 3.46 -12.50 -2.42
CA ALA A 82 4.05 -13.23 -3.54
C ALA A 82 3.03 -14.12 -4.28
N LEU A 83 1.90 -14.47 -3.65
CA LEU A 83 0.79 -15.18 -4.28
C LEU A 83 -0.11 -14.24 -5.11
N LEU A 84 -0.18 -12.96 -4.75
CA LEU A 84 -0.96 -11.96 -5.50
C LEU A 84 -0.31 -11.60 -6.84
N THR A 85 1.03 -11.63 -6.91
CA THR A 85 1.80 -11.35 -8.14
C THR A 85 1.48 -12.29 -9.32
N PRO A 86 1.49 -13.63 -9.17
CA PRO A 86 1.10 -14.54 -10.25
C PRO A 86 -0.40 -14.43 -10.59
N LEU A 87 -1.25 -14.13 -9.61
CA LEU A 87 -2.67 -13.86 -9.86
C LEU A 87 -2.85 -12.62 -10.74
N GLN A 88 -2.10 -11.54 -10.47
CA GLN A 88 -2.07 -10.36 -11.32
C GLN A 88 -1.52 -10.66 -12.72
N GLY A 89 -0.47 -11.48 -12.82
CA GLY A 89 0.09 -11.93 -14.10
C GLY A 89 -0.93 -12.69 -14.94
N TYR A 90 -1.64 -13.65 -14.33
CA TYR A 90 -2.69 -14.41 -14.99
C TYR A 90 -3.84 -13.53 -15.49
N VAL A 91 -4.26 -12.53 -14.70
CA VAL A 91 -5.28 -11.55 -15.12
C VAL A 91 -4.77 -10.69 -16.27
N SER A 92 -3.49 -10.32 -16.25
CA SER A 92 -2.84 -9.54 -17.33
C SER A 92 -2.83 -10.31 -18.66
N ASP A 93 -2.54 -11.61 -18.63
CA ASP A 93 -2.45 -12.43 -19.84
C ASP A 93 -3.82 -12.63 -20.51
N MET A 94 -4.90 -12.70 -19.71
CA MET A 94 -6.26 -12.94 -20.21
C MET A 94 -7.01 -11.66 -20.63
N PHE A 95 -6.85 -10.57 -19.89
CA PHE A 95 -7.68 -9.37 -20.02
C PHE A 95 -6.89 -8.10 -20.38
N GLY A 96 -5.57 -8.22 -20.53
CA GLY A 96 -4.67 -7.12 -20.85
C GLY A 96 -4.21 -6.33 -19.62
N ILE A 97 -3.11 -5.58 -19.80
CA ILE A 97 -2.39 -4.87 -18.73
C ILE A 97 -3.29 -3.90 -17.96
N ASN A 98 -4.25 -3.23 -18.61
CA ASN A 98 -5.13 -2.26 -17.94
C ASN A 98 -6.01 -2.90 -16.86
N LEU A 99 -6.56 -4.10 -17.13
CA LEU A 99 -7.40 -4.82 -16.17
C LEU A 99 -6.58 -5.54 -15.11
N ALA A 100 -5.31 -5.84 -15.35
CA ALA A 100 -4.41 -6.37 -14.33
C ALA A 100 -4.29 -5.44 -13.10
N TYR A 101 -4.48 -4.12 -13.29
CA TYR A 101 -4.42 -3.13 -12.20
C TYR A 101 -5.61 -3.17 -11.24
N ILE A 102 -6.65 -3.97 -11.51
CA ILE A 102 -7.72 -4.25 -10.53
C ILE A 102 -7.16 -4.97 -9.29
N VAL A 103 -6.18 -5.83 -9.46
CA VAL A 103 -5.56 -6.60 -8.36
C VAL A 103 -4.88 -5.66 -7.34
N PRO A 104 -3.94 -4.77 -7.76
CA PRO A 104 -3.36 -3.79 -6.84
C PRO A 104 -4.39 -2.77 -6.33
N LEU A 105 -5.43 -2.43 -7.10
CA LEU A 105 -6.52 -1.56 -6.60
C LEU A 105 -7.23 -2.19 -5.40
N LEU A 106 -7.58 -3.48 -5.49
CA LEU A 106 -8.13 -4.25 -4.36
C LEU A 106 -7.18 -4.25 -3.16
N CYS A 107 -5.89 -4.43 -3.41
CA CYS A 107 -4.87 -4.39 -2.36
C CYS A 107 -4.81 -3.00 -1.68
N PHE A 108 -4.88 -1.91 -2.44
CA PHE A 108 -4.92 -0.55 -1.89
C PHE A 108 -6.20 -0.26 -1.09
N VAL A 109 -7.34 -0.85 -1.48
CA VAL A 109 -8.58 -0.77 -0.68
C VAL A 109 -8.40 -1.45 0.67
N VAL A 110 -7.78 -2.63 0.73
CA VAL A 110 -7.49 -3.31 2.01
C VAL A 110 -6.58 -2.46 2.88
N VAL A 111 -5.54 -1.84 2.30
CA VAL A 111 -4.65 -0.94 3.05
C VAL A 111 -5.38 0.33 3.51
N PHE A 112 -6.29 0.87 2.70
CA PHE A 112 -7.12 2.01 3.09
C PHE A 112 -8.05 1.67 4.27
N LEU A 113 -8.66 0.49 4.25
CA LEU A 113 -9.46 -0.02 5.37
C LEU A 113 -8.61 -0.19 6.64
N TYR A 114 -7.41 -0.77 6.51
CA TYR A 114 -6.45 -0.87 7.60
C TYR A 114 -6.09 0.51 8.18
N ALA A 115 -5.83 1.50 7.32
CA ALA A 115 -5.56 2.88 7.71
C ALA A 115 -6.75 3.52 8.46
N GLY A 116 -7.98 3.23 8.00
CA GLY A 116 -9.23 3.69 8.63
C GLY A 116 -9.48 3.05 10.00
N MET A 117 -9.18 1.76 10.15
CA MET A 117 -9.21 1.06 11.43
C MET A 117 -8.13 1.59 12.39
N ALA A 118 -6.92 1.81 11.89
CA ALA A 118 -5.82 2.42 12.64
C ALA A 118 -6.19 3.82 13.17
N LYS A 119 -6.96 4.61 12.40
CA LYS A 119 -7.47 5.92 12.85
C LYS A 119 -8.44 5.81 14.03
N ARG A 120 -9.27 4.76 14.06
CA ARG A 120 -10.24 4.50 15.13
C ARG A 120 -9.58 3.94 16.40
N ALA A 121 -8.45 3.25 16.26
CA ALA A 121 -7.69 2.70 17.38
C ALA A 121 -6.98 3.75 18.24
N GLY A 122 -7.07 5.05 17.90
CA GLY A 122 -6.79 6.13 18.85
C GLY A 122 -5.32 6.27 19.30
N GLN A 123 -4.37 6.14 18.38
CA GLN A 123 -2.99 6.64 18.56
C GLN A 123 -2.77 7.93 17.73
#